data_AF-A0A952PIQ4-F1
#
_entry.id   AF-A0A952PIQ4-F1
#
_cell.length_a   1.000
_cell.length_b   1.000
_cell.length_c   1.000
_cell.angle_alpha   90.00
_cell.angle_beta   90.00
_cell.angle_gamma   90.00
#
_symmetry.space_group_name_H-M   'P 1'
#
loop_
_entity.id
_entity.type
_entity.pdbx_description
1 polymer ?
#
loop_
_entity_poly.entity_id
_entity_poly.type
_entity_poly.pdbx_seq_one_letter_code
_entity_poly.pdbx_strand_id
1 'polypeptide(L)'
;MRKYFLLLVLGMMATAQPSHAQFNIQSPDGSVSIGPNGINVQQGNQSVRMNGSGISVDKPGESVRIKPTSIKTTKSKTVTTTVKSPAASALTLAQRVEALEIATHGKVSTGSLISRVQKLEMDTIGSAGIGTLAVRITKIENSLGNVGNVPERVVVSTKSASVKSHAVSSSTGGKDITLNNSNYEGTIACSGGNVTLNASHCEIKFTGHINSLVINGSGNDIACDTVNHVAVNGSSNDVKWSRAVNPSIADSGSANTLESQ
;
A
#
# COMPACT_ATOMS: atom_id res chain seq x y z
N MET A 1 -9.41 86.29 36.91
CA MET A 1 -8.54 85.18 36.46
C MET A 1 -9.37 83.91 36.39
N ARG A 2 -9.81 83.51 35.17
CA ARG A 2 -10.63 82.30 34.95
C ARG A 2 -9.71 81.12 34.67
N LYS A 3 -9.75 80.10 35.54
CA LYS A 3 -9.00 78.86 35.39
C LYS A 3 -9.81 77.90 34.50
N TYR A 4 -9.33 77.66 33.27
CA TYR A 4 -9.84 76.57 32.43
C TYR A 4 -9.13 75.28 32.82
N PHE A 5 -9.88 74.36 33.43
CA PHE A 5 -9.44 73.00 33.72
C PHE A 5 -9.67 72.17 32.45
N LEU A 6 -8.60 71.93 31.68
CA LEU A 6 -8.62 71.09 30.48
C LEU A 6 -8.69 69.62 30.93
N LEU A 7 -9.89 69.06 30.98
CA LEU A 7 -10.14 67.66 31.33
C LEU A 7 -9.83 66.80 30.09
N LEU A 8 -8.60 66.28 30.02
CA LEU A 8 -8.16 65.36 28.97
C LEU A 8 -8.73 63.98 29.29
N VAL A 9 -9.92 63.68 28.76
CA VAL A 9 -10.54 62.35 28.85
C VAL A 9 -9.75 61.40 27.96
N LEU A 10 -8.73 60.77 28.55
CA LEU A 10 -7.97 59.69 27.96
C LEU A 10 -8.89 58.46 27.94
N GLY A 11 -9.65 58.31 26.85
CA GLY A 11 -10.47 57.13 26.60
C GLY A 11 -9.59 55.90 26.48
N MET A 12 -9.40 55.18 27.59
CA MET A 12 -8.86 53.84 27.58
C MET A 12 -9.84 52.94 26.81
N MET A 13 -9.57 52.73 25.52
CA MET A 13 -10.21 51.67 24.76
C MET A 13 -9.70 50.34 25.31
N ALA A 14 -10.40 49.81 26.32
CA ALA A 14 -10.29 48.44 26.74
C ALA A 14 -10.80 47.56 25.58
N THR A 15 -9.90 47.14 24.70
CA THR A 15 -10.23 46.11 23.73
C THR A 15 -10.43 44.81 24.51
N ALA A 16 -11.66 44.30 24.51
CA ALA A 16 -11.96 43.02 25.10
C ALA A 16 -11.06 41.97 24.45
N GLN A 17 -10.10 41.43 25.21
CA GLN A 17 -9.26 40.34 24.74
C GLN A 17 -10.14 39.08 24.69
N PRO A 18 -10.21 38.36 23.55
CA PRO A 18 -10.97 37.14 23.47
C PRO A 18 -10.40 36.13 24.49
N SER A 19 -11.23 35.70 25.44
CA SER A 19 -10.87 34.63 26.35
C SER A 19 -10.93 33.31 25.59
N HIS A 20 -9.79 32.65 25.55
CA HIS A 20 -9.65 31.38 24.86
C HIS A 20 -9.53 30.26 25.89
N ALA A 21 -10.49 29.34 25.89
CA ALA A 21 -10.40 28.14 26.71
C ALA A 21 -9.34 27.19 26.16
N GLN A 22 -8.54 26.61 27.05
CA GLN A 22 -7.62 25.52 26.74
C GLN A 22 -7.91 24.34 27.65
N PHE A 23 -8.02 23.16 27.06
CA PHE A 23 -8.09 21.88 27.76
C PHE A 23 -6.76 21.16 27.60
N ASN A 24 -6.22 20.60 28.68
CA ASN A 24 -4.97 19.88 28.68
C ASN A 24 -5.12 18.60 29.50
N ILE A 25 -4.80 17.46 28.89
CA ILE A 25 -4.74 16.14 29.53
C ILE A 25 -3.29 15.70 29.46
N GLN A 26 -2.67 15.44 30.61
CA GLN A 26 -1.28 15.00 30.71
C GLN A 26 -1.20 13.61 31.34
N SER A 27 -0.32 12.79 30.81
CA SER A 27 0.04 11.46 31.30
C SER A 27 1.56 11.26 31.17
N PRO A 28 2.15 10.28 31.85
CA PRO A 28 3.58 9.95 31.68
C PRO A 28 3.95 9.63 30.23
N ASP A 29 3.01 9.05 29.47
CA ASP A 29 3.24 8.60 28.10
C ASP A 29 2.96 9.69 27.06
N GLY A 30 2.44 10.85 27.46
CA GLY A 30 2.10 11.92 26.52
C GLY A 30 1.06 12.90 27.01
N SER A 31 0.73 13.86 26.15
CA SER A 31 -0.22 14.92 26.42
C SER A 31 -1.15 15.20 25.25
N VAL A 32 -2.38 15.59 25.56
CA VAL A 32 -3.34 16.13 24.60
C VAL A 32 -3.70 17.54 25.03
N SER A 33 -3.48 18.53 24.15
CA SER A 33 -3.95 19.90 24.35
C SER A 33 -4.93 20.32 23.25
N ILE A 34 -6.01 20.98 23.67
CA ILE A 34 -7.06 21.52 22.80
C ILE A 34 -7.20 23.00 23.13
N GLY A 35 -7.05 23.87 22.13
CA GLY A 35 -7.16 25.31 22.32
C GLY A 35 -7.37 26.07 21.01
N PRO A 36 -7.15 27.40 21.00
CA PRO A 36 -7.35 28.25 19.81
C PRO A 36 -6.51 27.84 18.61
N ASN A 37 -5.36 27.25 18.90
CA ASN A 37 -4.41 26.76 17.91
C ASN A 37 -4.74 25.34 17.45
N GLY A 38 -5.90 24.80 17.82
CA GLY A 38 -6.39 23.48 17.45
C GLY A 38 -6.07 22.40 18.49
N ILE A 39 -5.82 21.19 18.00
CA ILE A 39 -5.57 19.99 18.81
C ILE A 39 -4.11 19.56 18.61
N ASN A 40 -3.40 19.30 19.69
CA ASN A 40 -2.05 18.75 19.68
C ASN A 40 -1.99 17.53 20.59
N VAL A 41 -1.64 16.38 20.02
CA VAL A 41 -1.39 15.13 20.73
C VAL A 41 0.10 14.85 20.64
N GLN A 42 0.78 14.69 21.77
CA GLN A 42 2.22 14.44 21.82
C GLN A 42 2.51 13.19 22.65
N GLN A 43 3.38 12.32 22.13
CA GLN A 43 3.91 11.14 22.81
C GLN A 43 5.41 11.03 22.51
N GLY A 44 6.26 11.34 23.49
CA GLY A 44 7.71 11.44 23.31
C GLY A 44 8.09 12.44 22.20
N ASN A 45 8.85 11.96 21.20
CA ASN A 45 9.28 12.74 20.04
C ASN A 45 8.29 12.71 18.87
N GLN A 46 7.07 12.21 19.09
CA GLN A 46 6.03 12.12 18.08
C GLN A 46 4.88 13.07 18.42
N SER A 47 4.29 13.71 17.41
CA SER A 47 3.12 14.55 17.60
C SER A 47 2.14 14.48 16.44
N VAL A 48 0.85 14.57 16.76
CA VAL A 48 -0.23 14.82 15.80
C VAL A 48 -0.81 16.20 16.10
N ARG A 49 -0.81 17.09 15.11
CA ARG A 49 -1.37 18.45 15.23
C ARG A 49 -2.51 18.61 14.24
N MET A 50 -3.62 19.18 14.68
CA MET A 50 -4.75 19.55 13.84
C MET A 50 -5.08 21.02 14.09
N ASN A 51 -4.94 21.88 13.08
CA ASN A 51 -5.23 23.31 13.20
C ASN A 51 -5.77 23.89 11.90
N GLY A 52 -5.96 25.21 11.82
CA GLY A 52 -6.43 25.89 10.61
C GLY A 52 -5.53 25.71 9.37
N SER A 53 -4.29 25.25 9.56
CA SER A 53 -3.36 24.90 8.47
C SER A 53 -3.40 23.40 8.09
N GLY A 54 -4.28 22.61 8.71
CA GLY A 54 -4.51 21.20 8.41
C GLY A 54 -4.09 20.24 9.50
N ILE A 55 -3.74 19.03 9.09
CA ILE A 55 -3.30 17.94 9.97
C ILE A 55 -1.82 17.66 9.68
N SER A 56 -0.97 17.63 10.71
CA SER A 56 0.40 17.13 10.62
C SER A 56 0.62 15.97 11.59
N VAL A 57 1.36 14.96 11.13
CA VAL A 57 1.88 13.86 11.95
C VAL A 57 3.39 13.92 11.83
N ASP A 58 4.06 14.16 12.95
CA ASP A 58 5.50 14.35 13.04
C ASP A 58 6.10 13.23 13.89
N LYS A 59 7.12 12.54 13.37
CA LYS A 59 7.95 11.58 14.11
C LYS A 59 9.43 11.75 13.71
N PRO A 60 10.39 11.23 14.48
CA PRO A 60 11.80 11.34 14.11
C PRO A 60 12.06 10.84 12.69
N GLY A 61 12.57 11.73 11.82
CA GLY A 61 12.92 11.42 10.44
C GLY A 61 11.75 11.37 9.44
N GLU A 62 10.50 11.60 9.85
CA GLU A 62 9.35 11.57 8.93
C GLU A 62 8.23 12.50 9.37
N SER A 63 7.72 13.31 8.44
CA SER A 63 6.56 14.18 8.67
C SER A 63 5.56 14.01 7.54
N VAL A 64 4.30 13.75 7.89
CA VAL A 64 3.17 13.72 6.95
C VAL A 64 2.30 14.94 7.19
N ARG A 65 1.97 15.69 6.14
CA ARG A 65 1.15 16.91 6.24
C ARG A 65 -0.01 16.89 5.25
N ILE A 66 -1.21 17.02 5.78
CA ILE A 66 -2.45 17.21 5.03
C ILE A 66 -2.81 18.69 5.14
N LYS A 67 -2.74 19.42 4.01
CA LYS A 67 -3.18 20.82 3.95
C LYS A 67 -4.65 20.88 3.56
N PRO A 68 -5.47 21.75 4.17
CA PRO A 68 -6.81 21.98 3.69
C PRO A 68 -6.71 22.67 2.33
N THR A 69 -7.18 22.01 1.28
CA THR A 69 -7.60 22.73 0.07
C THR A 69 -8.92 23.41 0.40
N SER A 70 -9.06 24.70 0.08
CA SER A 70 -10.21 25.53 0.47
C SER A 70 -11.55 24.82 0.24
N ILE A 71 -12.18 24.32 1.30
CA ILE A 71 -13.52 23.74 1.24
C ILE A 71 -14.51 24.89 1.37
N LYS A 72 -15.06 25.36 0.24
CA LYS A 72 -16.29 26.17 0.28
C LYS A 72 -17.42 25.25 0.75
N THR A 73 -17.91 25.47 1.96
CA THR A 73 -19.05 24.75 2.52
C THR A 73 -20.34 25.12 1.78
N THR A 74 -20.74 24.28 0.83
CA THR A 74 -22.15 24.13 0.43
C THR A 74 -22.56 22.68 0.65
N LYS A 75 -23.54 22.49 1.54
CA LYS A 75 -24.26 21.25 1.91
C LYS A 75 -23.49 19.93 1.73
N SER A 76 -23.03 19.38 2.86
CA SER A 76 -22.69 17.97 3.11
C SER A 76 -22.31 17.16 1.87
N LYS A 77 -21.15 17.46 1.28
CA LYS A 77 -20.54 16.64 0.25
C LYS A 77 -19.21 16.15 0.80
N THR A 78 -19.05 14.84 0.91
CA THR A 78 -17.78 14.19 1.26
C THR A 78 -16.72 14.67 0.28
N VAL A 79 -15.76 15.47 0.77
CA VAL A 79 -14.65 15.98 -0.03
C VAL A 79 -13.46 15.06 0.17
N THR A 80 -13.15 14.27 -0.86
CA THR A 80 -11.91 13.50 -0.97
C THR A 80 -10.81 14.44 -1.47
N THR A 81 -9.80 14.72 -0.65
CA THR A 81 -8.62 15.50 -1.08
C THR A 81 -7.53 14.57 -1.57
N THR A 82 -7.17 14.66 -2.85
CA THR A 82 -6.05 13.94 -3.46
C THR A 82 -4.73 14.60 -3.05
N VAL A 83 -3.87 13.88 -2.33
CA VAL A 83 -2.52 14.33 -2.02
C VAL A 83 -1.63 14.03 -3.24
N LYS A 84 -0.96 15.03 -3.80
CA LYS A 84 -0.03 14.82 -4.92
C LYS A 84 1.31 14.33 -4.36
N SER A 85 1.46 13.02 -4.27
CA SER A 85 2.70 12.31 -3.94
C SER A 85 3.71 12.42 -5.11
N PRO A 86 5.03 12.49 -4.87
CA PRO A 86 6.03 12.62 -5.93
C PRO A 86 6.09 11.35 -6.80
N ALA A 87 5.97 11.54 -8.11
CA ALA A 87 6.21 10.60 -9.22
C ALA A 87 5.96 9.10 -8.89
N ALA A 88 4.69 8.69 -9.01
CA ALA A 88 4.26 7.30 -8.94
C ALA A 88 5.10 6.40 -9.86
N SER A 89 5.74 5.40 -9.25
CA SER A 89 6.14 4.19 -9.97
C SER A 89 4.88 3.63 -10.64
N ALA A 90 4.93 3.33 -11.93
CA ALA A 90 3.77 2.78 -12.65
C ALA A 90 3.23 1.56 -11.89
N LEU A 91 1.94 1.60 -11.51
CA LEU A 91 1.29 0.53 -10.77
C LEU A 91 1.43 -0.79 -11.54
N THR A 92 1.81 -1.85 -10.81
CA THR A 92 1.82 -3.20 -11.37
C THR A 92 0.41 -3.64 -11.76
N LEU A 93 0.29 -4.61 -12.67
CA LEU A 93 -1.02 -5.12 -13.11
C LEU A 93 -1.83 -5.70 -11.95
N ALA A 94 -1.17 -6.33 -10.97
CA ALA A 94 -1.82 -6.84 -9.77
C ALA A 94 -2.43 -5.71 -8.92
N GLN A 95 -1.68 -4.62 -8.70
CA GLN A 95 -2.15 -3.45 -7.96
C GLN A 95 -3.32 -2.75 -8.67
N ARG A 96 -3.29 -2.70 -10.01
CA ARG A 96 -4.40 -2.17 -10.80
C ARG A 96 -5.66 -3.00 -10.61
N VAL A 97 -5.56 -4.34 -10.63
CA VAL A 97 -6.70 -5.23 -10.39
C VAL A 97 -7.23 -5.13 -8.97
N GLU A 98 -6.37 -5.01 -7.96
CA GLU A 98 -6.81 -4.77 -6.57
C GLU A 98 -7.60 -3.48 -6.44
N ALA A 99 -7.12 -2.39 -7.05
CA ALA A 99 -7.82 -1.12 -7.07
C ALA A 99 -9.21 -1.23 -7.73
N LEU A 100 -9.30 -1.99 -8.83
CA LEU A 100 -10.56 -2.26 -9.52
C LEU A 100 -11.53 -3.10 -8.68
N GLU A 101 -11.06 -4.15 -8.00
CA GLU A 101 -11.92 -4.96 -7.14
C GLU A 101 -12.42 -4.20 -5.91
N ILE A 102 -11.60 -3.34 -5.34
CA ILE A 102 -12.04 -2.45 -4.26
C ILE A 102 -13.08 -1.46 -4.78
N ALA A 103 -12.88 -0.88 -5.97
CA ALA A 103 -13.82 0.05 -6.57
C ALA A 103 -15.18 -0.62 -6.88
N THR A 104 -15.17 -1.85 -7.42
CA THR A 104 -16.39 -2.55 -7.85
C THR A 104 -17.08 -3.32 -6.71
N HIS A 105 -16.31 -3.93 -5.80
CA HIS A 105 -16.82 -4.87 -4.80
C HIS A 105 -16.49 -4.51 -3.34
N GLY A 106 -15.71 -3.44 -3.10
CA GLY A 106 -15.29 -3.01 -1.76
C GLY A 106 -14.28 -3.93 -1.08
N LYS A 107 -13.82 -4.99 -1.75
CA LYS A 107 -12.86 -5.97 -1.22
C LYS A 107 -12.04 -6.61 -2.33
N VAL A 108 -10.83 -7.04 -1.98
CA VAL A 108 -9.94 -7.80 -2.87
C VAL A 108 -10.40 -9.26 -2.91
N SER A 109 -10.55 -9.83 -4.10
CA SER A 109 -10.90 -11.25 -4.24
C SER A 109 -9.65 -12.13 -4.16
N THR A 110 -9.82 -13.34 -3.64
CA THR A 110 -8.75 -14.34 -3.60
C THR A 110 -8.73 -15.15 -4.90
N GLY A 111 -7.55 -15.53 -5.37
CA GLY A 111 -7.37 -16.35 -6.57
C GLY A 111 -6.32 -15.78 -7.53
N SER A 112 -6.12 -16.46 -8.65
CA SER A 112 -5.17 -16.01 -9.67
C SER A 112 -5.63 -14.68 -10.29
N LEU A 113 -4.66 -13.86 -10.70
CA LEU A 113 -4.92 -12.56 -11.33
C LEU A 113 -5.85 -12.70 -12.54
N ILE A 114 -5.69 -13.77 -13.33
CA ILE A 114 -6.54 -14.09 -14.47
C ILE A 114 -8.00 -14.36 -14.08
N SER A 115 -8.24 -15.08 -12.98
CA SER A 115 -9.60 -15.39 -12.48
C SER A 115 -10.28 -14.13 -11.94
N ARG A 116 -9.50 -13.29 -11.25
CA ARG A 116 -9.93 -12.01 -10.69
C ARG A 116 -10.29 -11.01 -11.78
N VAL A 117 -9.45 -10.90 -12.82
CA VAL A 117 -9.73 -10.10 -14.02
C VAL A 117 -10.95 -10.63 -14.76
N GLN A 118 -11.04 -11.94 -14.98
CA GLN A 118 -12.19 -12.54 -15.66
C GLN A 118 -13.50 -12.29 -14.91
N LYS A 119 -13.48 -12.37 -13.57
CA LYS A 119 -14.63 -12.04 -12.74
C LYS A 119 -15.00 -10.56 -12.87
N LEU A 120 -14.03 -9.66 -12.77
CA LEU A 120 -14.27 -8.23 -12.99
C LEU A 120 -14.83 -7.93 -14.38
N GLU A 121 -14.38 -8.61 -15.43
CA GLU A 121 -14.91 -8.45 -16.79
C GLU A 121 -16.35 -8.96 -16.92
N MET A 122 -16.67 -10.11 -16.31
CA MET A 122 -18.04 -10.61 -16.28
C MET A 122 -18.96 -9.65 -15.53
N ASP A 123 -18.51 -9.11 -14.39
CA ASP A 123 -19.31 -8.23 -13.53
C ASP A 123 -19.44 -6.81 -14.10
N THR A 124 -18.44 -6.34 -14.85
CA THR A 124 -18.38 -4.96 -15.37
C THR A 124 -18.83 -4.84 -16.83
N ILE A 125 -18.44 -5.79 -17.68
CA ILE A 125 -18.60 -5.73 -19.15
C ILE A 125 -19.56 -6.83 -19.64
N GLY A 126 -19.93 -7.81 -18.80
CA GLY A 126 -20.86 -8.89 -19.13
C GLY A 126 -20.25 -10.03 -19.95
N SER A 127 -18.93 -9.99 -20.22
CA SER A 127 -18.23 -11.03 -20.98
C SER A 127 -16.74 -11.06 -20.66
N ALA A 128 -16.16 -12.25 -20.56
CA ALA A 128 -14.71 -12.41 -20.42
C ALA A 128 -13.97 -11.94 -21.68
N GLY A 129 -12.99 -11.07 -21.50
CA GLY A 129 -12.15 -10.56 -22.58
C GLY A 129 -11.10 -11.57 -23.04
N ILE A 130 -10.75 -11.51 -24.32
CA ILE A 130 -9.62 -12.24 -24.91
C ILE A 130 -8.41 -11.29 -25.07
N GLY A 131 -7.20 -11.82 -24.95
CA GLY A 131 -5.94 -11.06 -25.08
C GLY A 131 -5.14 -10.97 -23.78
N THR A 132 -4.11 -10.10 -23.78
CA THR A 132 -3.20 -9.96 -22.63
C THR A 132 -3.90 -9.34 -21.42
N LEU A 133 -3.43 -9.70 -20.22
CA LEU A 133 -3.95 -9.15 -18.96
C LEU A 133 -3.96 -7.62 -18.94
N ALA A 134 -2.91 -6.98 -19.46
CA ALA A 134 -2.80 -5.52 -19.50
C ALA A 134 -3.91 -4.86 -20.35
N VAL A 135 -4.24 -5.44 -21.51
CA VAL A 135 -5.31 -4.95 -22.39
C VAL A 135 -6.67 -5.13 -21.72
N ARG A 136 -6.89 -6.28 -21.10
CA ARG A 136 -8.12 -6.62 -20.36
C ARG A 136 -8.35 -5.67 -19.19
N ILE A 137 -7.33 -5.42 -18.37
CA ILE A 137 -7.38 -4.47 -17.24
C ILE A 137 -7.71 -3.05 -17.74
N THR A 138 -7.06 -2.60 -18.81
CA THR A 138 -7.31 -1.27 -19.40
C THR A 138 -8.76 -1.14 -19.91
N LYS A 139 -9.35 -2.22 -20.43
CA LYS A 139 -10.76 -2.23 -20.87
C LYS A 139 -11.73 -2.10 -19.70
N ILE A 140 -11.45 -2.77 -18.57
CA ILE A 140 -12.24 -2.67 -17.34
C ILE A 140 -12.15 -1.25 -16.76
N GLU A 141 -10.94 -0.67 -16.71
CA GLU A 141 -10.72 0.71 -16.26
C GLU A 141 -11.51 1.74 -17.08
N ASN A 142 -11.55 1.56 -18.41
CA ASN A 142 -12.33 2.41 -19.29
C ASN A 142 -13.85 2.24 -19.09
N SER A 143 -14.31 1.01 -18.81
CA SER A 143 -15.73 0.70 -18.60
C SER A 143 -16.27 1.20 -17.25
N LEU A 144 -15.43 1.25 -16.22
CA LEU A 144 -15.81 1.76 -14.90
C LEU A 144 -15.72 3.29 -14.80
N GLY A 145 -15.25 3.96 -15.86
CA GLY A 145 -14.93 5.38 -15.85
C GLY A 145 -13.63 5.63 -15.12
N ASN A 146 -12.56 5.84 -15.89
CA ASN A 146 -11.21 6.26 -15.50
C ASN A 146 -10.94 6.25 -13.98
N VAL A 147 -10.69 5.06 -13.43
CA VAL A 147 -10.46 4.81 -11.99
C VAL A 147 -9.09 5.31 -11.51
N GLY A 148 -8.40 6.14 -12.29
CA GLY A 148 -7.13 6.79 -11.94
C GLY A 148 -7.20 7.75 -10.74
N ASN A 149 -8.31 7.77 -10.01
CA ASN A 149 -8.53 8.54 -8.78
C ASN A 149 -9.15 7.68 -7.66
N VAL A 150 -8.78 6.39 -7.55
CA VAL A 150 -8.97 5.69 -6.28
C VAL A 150 -8.15 6.44 -5.20
N PRO A 151 -8.73 6.78 -4.03
CA PRO A 151 -7.98 7.43 -2.96
C PRO A 151 -6.77 6.55 -2.62
N GLU A 152 -5.58 7.12 -2.81
CA GLU A 152 -4.30 6.54 -2.43
C GLU A 152 -4.41 6.04 -0.98
N ARG A 153 -4.57 4.72 -0.81
CA ARG A 153 -4.39 4.10 0.49
C ARG A 153 -2.95 4.43 0.84
N VAL A 154 -2.74 5.13 1.96
CA VAL A 154 -1.42 5.35 2.55
C VAL A 154 -0.81 3.96 2.75
N VAL A 155 -0.03 3.51 1.77
CA VAL A 155 0.92 2.45 1.95
C VAL A 155 2.01 3.12 2.75
N VAL A 156 1.98 2.94 4.08
CA VAL A 156 3.14 3.26 4.90
C VAL A 156 4.24 2.36 4.35
N SER A 157 5.05 2.90 3.44
CA SER A 157 6.34 2.35 3.11
C SER A 157 7.19 2.62 4.33
N THR A 158 7.01 1.80 5.37
CA THR A 158 8.09 1.59 6.31
C THR A 158 9.21 1.06 5.44
N LYS A 159 10.20 1.91 5.15
CA LYS A 159 11.51 1.50 4.67
C LYS A 159 11.90 0.37 5.62
N SER A 160 11.67 -0.85 5.18
CA SER A 160 11.76 -2.02 6.03
C SER A 160 13.24 -2.20 6.24
N ALA A 161 13.73 -1.68 7.38
CA ALA A 161 15.00 -2.11 7.91
C ALA A 161 14.99 -3.63 7.84
N SER A 162 16.04 -4.19 7.22
CA SER A 162 16.26 -5.63 7.11
C SER A 162 15.99 -6.30 8.45
N VAL A 163 14.78 -6.85 8.60
CA VAL A 163 14.49 -7.82 9.65
C VAL A 163 14.58 -9.16 8.94
N LYS A 164 15.69 -9.86 9.17
CA LYS A 164 15.79 -11.31 8.97
C LYS A 164 14.67 -11.97 9.77
N SER A 165 13.50 -12.11 9.17
CA SER A 165 12.39 -12.81 9.79
C SER A 165 12.71 -14.30 9.79
N HIS A 166 12.81 -14.85 11.00
CA HIS A 166 13.05 -16.26 11.24
C HIS A 166 11.84 -17.08 10.75
N ALA A 167 12.15 -18.25 10.19
CA ALA A 167 11.23 -19.16 9.53
C ALA A 167 9.90 -19.37 10.28
N VAL A 168 8.79 -19.13 9.59
CA VAL A 168 7.49 -19.69 9.97
C VAL A 168 7.48 -21.16 9.53
N SER A 169 7.92 -22.05 10.42
CA SER A 169 7.67 -23.49 10.28
C SER A 169 6.24 -23.78 10.74
N SER A 170 5.37 -24.20 9.83
CA SER A 170 4.16 -24.93 10.20
C SER A 170 4.08 -26.22 9.38
N SER A 171 4.48 -27.32 10.00
CA SER A 171 4.40 -28.69 9.50
C SER A 171 3.00 -29.26 9.70
N THR A 172 2.30 -29.59 8.61
CA THR A 172 1.42 -30.77 8.36
C THR A 172 0.49 -30.44 7.19
N GLY A 173 0.69 -31.13 6.05
CA GLY A 173 -0.02 -30.90 4.78
C GLY A 173 0.51 -29.68 4.05
N GLY A 174 1.10 -29.87 2.86
CA GLY A 174 1.71 -28.81 2.08
C GLY A 174 0.76 -27.63 1.86
N LYS A 175 0.92 -26.56 2.64
CA LYS A 175 0.11 -25.36 2.50
C LYS A 175 0.51 -24.63 1.22
N ASP A 176 -0.49 -24.17 0.49
CA ASP A 176 -0.26 -23.30 -0.65
C ASP A 176 0.29 -21.96 -0.18
N ILE A 177 1.35 -21.49 -0.84
CA ILE A 177 2.03 -20.24 -0.54
C ILE A 177 1.78 -19.28 -1.70
N THR A 178 1.26 -18.10 -1.39
CA THR A 178 1.14 -17.01 -2.36
C THR A 178 2.03 -15.86 -1.93
N LEU A 179 3.02 -15.52 -2.76
CA LEU A 179 3.89 -14.37 -2.55
C LEU A 179 3.56 -13.26 -3.55
N ASN A 180 3.10 -12.13 -3.02
CA ASN A 180 2.75 -10.94 -3.82
C ASN A 180 3.73 -9.77 -3.59
N ASN A 181 4.68 -9.91 -2.67
CA ASN A 181 5.59 -8.84 -2.31
C ASN A 181 6.83 -8.85 -3.22
N SER A 182 7.01 -7.79 -4.00
CA SER A 182 8.16 -7.61 -4.90
C SER A 182 9.40 -7.14 -4.13
N ASN A 183 10.59 -7.41 -4.66
CA ASN A 183 11.87 -7.16 -3.97
C ASN A 183 12.01 -7.95 -2.66
N TYR A 184 11.37 -9.12 -2.58
CA TYR A 184 11.52 -10.00 -1.43
C TYR A 184 12.83 -10.79 -1.55
N GLU A 185 13.62 -10.76 -0.49
CA GLU A 185 14.83 -11.56 -0.34
C GLU A 185 14.68 -12.47 0.89
N GLY A 186 14.84 -13.77 0.72
CA GLY A 186 14.74 -14.67 1.86
C GLY A 186 14.62 -16.15 1.56
N THR A 187 14.39 -16.92 2.63
CA THR A 187 14.22 -18.37 2.58
C THR A 187 12.83 -18.76 3.07
N ILE A 188 12.13 -19.60 2.31
CA ILE A 188 10.79 -20.09 2.63
C ILE A 188 10.84 -21.62 2.71
N ALA A 189 10.31 -22.18 3.79
CA ALA A 189 10.21 -23.63 3.95
C ALA A 189 8.91 -24.16 3.30
N CYS A 190 9.04 -25.18 2.47
CA CYS A 190 7.97 -25.81 1.72
C CYS A 190 7.86 -27.30 2.11
N SER A 191 6.63 -27.78 2.25
CA SER A 191 6.31 -29.16 2.66
C SER A 191 5.27 -29.82 1.74
N GLY A 192 5.40 -29.60 0.43
CA GLY A 192 4.63 -30.25 -0.63
C GLY A 192 3.41 -29.47 -1.14
N GLY A 193 3.30 -28.19 -0.80
CA GLY A 193 2.22 -27.31 -1.28
C GLY A 193 2.54 -26.70 -2.65
N ASN A 194 1.58 -25.96 -3.20
CA ASN A 194 1.80 -25.15 -4.40
C ASN A 194 2.29 -23.75 -4.03
N VAL A 195 3.23 -23.22 -4.80
CA VAL A 195 3.77 -21.88 -4.62
C VAL A 195 3.36 -21.03 -5.81
N THR A 196 2.71 -19.90 -5.55
CA THR A 196 2.39 -18.88 -6.55
C THR A 196 3.15 -17.61 -6.24
N LEU A 197 4.06 -17.23 -7.13
CA LEU A 197 4.85 -16.01 -7.07
C LEU A 197 4.26 -14.95 -8.03
N ASN A 198 3.52 -13.99 -7.49
CA ASN A 198 2.96 -12.84 -8.23
C ASN A 198 3.81 -11.58 -8.08
N ALA A 199 5.08 -11.75 -7.72
CA ALA A 199 6.00 -10.68 -7.40
C ALA A 199 7.18 -10.63 -8.37
N SER A 200 7.82 -9.47 -8.48
CA SER A 200 8.98 -9.24 -9.34
C SER A 200 10.22 -8.91 -8.51
N HIS A 201 11.41 -9.09 -9.11
CA HIS A 201 12.70 -8.74 -8.50
C HIS A 201 12.97 -9.40 -7.15
N CYS A 202 12.49 -10.63 -6.95
CA CYS A 202 12.72 -11.36 -5.71
C CYS A 202 13.94 -12.28 -5.81
N GLU A 203 14.64 -12.47 -4.69
CA GLU A 203 15.70 -13.46 -4.52
C GLU A 203 15.25 -14.47 -3.44
N ILE A 204 14.81 -15.65 -3.86
CA ILE A 204 14.10 -16.57 -2.97
C ILE A 204 14.75 -17.95 -2.98
N LYS A 205 15.06 -18.45 -1.79
CA LYS A 205 15.39 -19.86 -1.59
C LYS A 205 14.21 -20.62 -0.99
N PHE A 206 13.63 -21.53 -1.75
CA PHE A 206 12.67 -22.49 -1.22
C PHE A 206 13.38 -23.74 -0.73
N THR A 207 13.14 -24.11 0.53
CA THR A 207 13.69 -25.32 1.14
C THR A 207 12.62 -26.40 1.24
N GLY A 208 12.97 -27.66 1.03
CA GLY A 208 12.03 -28.79 1.05
C GLY A 208 11.35 -29.07 -0.29
N HIS A 209 10.09 -29.52 -0.24
CA HIS A 209 9.36 -30.00 -1.43
C HIS A 209 8.28 -29.02 -1.87
N ILE A 210 8.25 -28.73 -3.16
CA ILE A 210 7.19 -27.96 -3.82
C ILE A 210 6.46 -28.88 -4.82
N ASN A 211 5.14 -28.89 -4.77
CA ASN A 211 4.36 -29.64 -5.74
C ASN A 211 4.26 -28.88 -7.09
N SER A 212 3.90 -27.61 -7.06
CA SER A 212 3.85 -26.76 -8.26
C SER A 212 4.34 -25.36 -7.94
N LEU A 213 5.28 -24.84 -8.72
CA LEU A 213 5.78 -23.48 -8.66
C LEU A 213 5.27 -22.71 -9.86
N VAL A 214 4.47 -21.66 -9.62
CA VAL A 214 3.94 -20.78 -10.67
C VAL A 214 4.52 -19.39 -10.48
N ILE A 215 5.24 -18.87 -11.47
CA ILE A 215 5.89 -17.57 -11.44
C ILE A 215 5.23 -16.64 -12.45
N ASN A 216 4.49 -15.66 -11.95
CA ASN A 216 3.76 -14.69 -12.77
C ASN A 216 4.48 -13.34 -12.90
N GLY A 217 5.37 -12.99 -11.97
CA GLY A 217 6.18 -11.78 -12.05
C GLY A 217 7.48 -11.96 -12.84
N SER A 218 8.30 -10.92 -12.86
CA SER A 218 9.48 -10.83 -13.71
C SER A 218 10.76 -10.54 -12.93
N GLY A 219 11.91 -10.93 -13.47
CA GLY A 219 13.20 -10.59 -12.88
C GLY A 219 13.48 -11.28 -11.55
N ASN A 220 12.90 -12.46 -11.29
CA ASN A 220 13.10 -13.18 -10.05
C ASN A 220 14.28 -14.17 -10.17
N ASP A 221 15.06 -14.29 -9.10
CA ASP A 221 16.09 -15.33 -8.91
C ASP A 221 15.59 -16.32 -7.85
N ILE A 222 15.30 -17.54 -8.27
CA ILE A 222 14.64 -18.56 -7.46
C ILE A 222 15.51 -19.80 -7.37
N ALA A 223 15.89 -20.18 -6.17
CA ALA A 223 16.50 -21.48 -5.89
C ALA A 223 15.52 -22.37 -5.13
N CYS A 224 15.38 -23.63 -5.51
CA CYS A 224 14.55 -24.59 -4.78
C CYS A 224 15.23 -25.96 -4.62
N ASP A 225 15.00 -26.62 -3.48
CA ASP A 225 15.57 -27.97 -3.26
C ASP A 225 14.91 -28.99 -4.20
N THR A 226 13.59 -29.13 -4.14
CA THR A 226 12.83 -30.05 -5.00
C THR A 226 11.51 -29.44 -5.46
N VAL A 227 11.16 -29.65 -6.73
CA VAL A 227 9.92 -29.17 -7.34
C VAL A 227 9.41 -30.17 -8.39
N ASN A 228 8.12 -30.49 -8.40
CA ASN A 228 7.57 -31.43 -9.40
C ASN A 228 7.15 -30.73 -10.70
N HIS A 229 6.66 -29.49 -10.61
CA HIS A 229 6.20 -28.73 -11.77
C HIS A 229 6.57 -27.25 -11.63
N VAL A 230 7.09 -26.67 -12.72
CA VAL A 230 7.46 -25.25 -12.81
C VAL A 230 6.71 -24.64 -13.99
N ALA A 231 5.87 -23.64 -13.71
CA ALA A 231 5.25 -22.80 -14.72
C ALA A 231 5.77 -21.37 -14.60
N VAL A 232 6.33 -20.83 -15.68
CA VAL A 232 6.79 -19.45 -15.72
C VAL A 232 5.99 -18.69 -16.77
N ASN A 233 5.24 -17.69 -16.30
CA ASN A 233 4.38 -16.85 -17.12
C ASN A 233 4.93 -15.43 -17.29
N GLY A 234 5.79 -14.98 -16.36
CA GLY A 234 6.49 -13.70 -16.47
C GLY A 234 7.82 -13.81 -17.21
N SER A 235 8.61 -12.73 -17.22
CA SER A 235 9.83 -12.62 -18.03
C SER A 235 11.10 -12.46 -17.21
N SER A 236 12.25 -12.84 -17.77
CA SER A 236 13.56 -12.64 -17.15
C SER A 236 13.69 -13.28 -15.76
N ASN A 237 13.05 -14.42 -15.54
CA ASN A 237 13.20 -15.20 -14.30
C ASN A 237 14.34 -16.20 -14.44
N ASP A 238 15.16 -16.31 -13.42
CA ASP A 238 16.17 -17.36 -13.25
C ASP A 238 15.65 -18.35 -12.20
N VAL A 239 15.45 -19.60 -12.56
CA VAL A 239 14.93 -20.65 -11.67
C VAL A 239 15.87 -21.83 -11.67
N LYS A 240 16.35 -22.16 -10.48
CA LYS A 240 17.32 -23.21 -10.19
C LYS A 240 16.72 -24.24 -9.26
N TRP A 241 16.89 -25.51 -9.58
CA TRP A 241 16.48 -26.64 -8.72
C TRP A 241 17.57 -27.69 -8.59
N SER A 242 17.50 -28.55 -7.57
CA SER A 242 18.50 -29.63 -7.42
C SER A 242 18.51 -30.59 -8.61
N ARG A 243 19.71 -30.95 -9.08
CA ARG A 243 19.95 -31.99 -10.12
C ARG A 243 19.30 -33.34 -9.87
N ALA A 244 18.91 -33.66 -8.64
CA ALA A 244 18.22 -34.90 -8.33
C ALA A 244 16.75 -34.93 -8.78
N VAL A 245 16.22 -33.83 -9.35
CA VAL A 245 14.81 -33.66 -9.69
C VAL A 245 14.63 -33.26 -11.16
N ASN A 246 13.65 -33.88 -11.81
CA ASN A 246 13.24 -33.55 -13.18
C ASN A 246 11.80 -33.00 -13.17
N PRO A 247 11.62 -31.68 -12.97
CA PRO A 247 10.30 -31.08 -13.01
C PRO A 247 9.71 -31.12 -14.42
N SER A 248 8.38 -31.15 -14.49
CA SER A 248 7.67 -30.72 -15.70
C SER A 248 7.74 -29.21 -15.82
N ILE A 249 8.12 -28.71 -17.00
CA ILE A 249 8.36 -27.28 -17.24
C ILE A 249 7.36 -26.75 -18.27
N ALA A 250 6.69 -25.65 -17.94
CA ALA A 250 5.86 -24.86 -18.84
C ALA A 250 6.31 -23.39 -18.80
N ASP A 251 7.07 -22.96 -19.80
CA ASP A 251 7.48 -21.57 -19.94
C ASP A 251 6.65 -20.90 -21.04
N SER A 252 5.87 -19.89 -20.64
CA SER A 252 5.09 -19.06 -21.55
C SER A 252 5.56 -17.60 -21.57
N GLY A 253 6.62 -17.30 -20.82
CA GLY A 253 7.24 -15.99 -20.72
C GLY A 253 8.35 -15.76 -21.73
N SER A 254 9.18 -14.75 -21.47
CA SER A 254 10.33 -14.42 -22.33
C SER A 254 11.61 -14.25 -21.53
N ALA A 255 12.74 -14.67 -22.10
CA ALA A 255 14.07 -14.55 -21.50
C ALA A 255 14.20 -15.20 -20.10
N ASN A 256 13.44 -16.27 -19.83
CA ASN A 256 13.59 -17.05 -18.61
C ASN A 256 14.75 -18.05 -18.75
N THR A 257 15.44 -18.30 -17.65
CA THR A 257 16.50 -19.31 -17.52
C THR A 257 16.03 -20.33 -16.49
N LEU A 258 15.89 -21.59 -16.91
CA LEU A 258 15.37 -22.67 -16.07
C LEU A 258 16.38 -23.81 -16.10
N GLU A 259 17.11 -24.02 -15.00
CA GLU A 259 18.22 -24.97 -14.96
C GLU A 259 18.28 -25.80 -13.67
N SER A 260 18.82 -27.01 -13.78
CA SER A 260 19.17 -27.81 -12.62
C SER A 260 20.60 -27.47 -12.14
N GLN A 261 20.81 -27.35 -10.83
CA GLN A 261 22.09 -27.09 -10.19
C GLN A 261 22.68 -28.29 -9.45
#